data_AF-A0A3G4VJZ6-F1
#
_entry.id   AF-A0A3G4VJZ6-F1
#
_cell.length_a   1.000
_cell.length_b   1.000
_cell.length_c   1.000
_cell.angle_alpha   90.00
_cell.angle_beta   90.00
_cell.angle_gamma   90.00
#
_symmetry.space_group_name_H-M   'P 1'
#
loop_
_entity.id
_entity.type
_entity.pdbx_description
1 polymer ?
#
loop_
_entity_poly.entity_id
_entity_poly.type
_entity_poly.pdbx_seq_one_letter_code
_entity_poly.pdbx_strand_id
1 'polypeptide(L)'
;MGNLAFHLDDHTGARAHLATATAYGTRTDDTRLTAWALGAQSMVARAENRYENALAYAERAVAHAPAGLPKAQAHAWAQLTSLAGLGREQEADTALAAAARELETDPVGFAPGRFGFDAAEYTLHQAESAIALGHHNRARSAAETSIASTAVATPGWAAAALGLAQAEAPTRPADAAQRALDVLARVPAARLRSTSRARLARLDQILAGVPATGVGDLHERVRVLVPLIDNHGIAST
;
A
#
# COMPACT_ATOMS: atom_id res chain seq x y z
N MET A 1 -2.12 3.13 -17.24
CA MET A 1 -1.52 4.45 -16.97
C MET A 1 -1.73 4.93 -15.55
N GLY A 2 -2.96 4.98 -15.02
CA GLY A 2 -3.20 5.55 -13.67
C GLY A 2 -2.35 4.96 -12.53
N ASN A 3 -2.24 3.63 -12.41
CA ASN A 3 -1.41 3.01 -11.36
C ASN A 3 0.10 3.26 -11.55
N LEU A 4 0.55 3.38 -12.80
CA LEU A 4 1.95 3.76 -13.08
C LEU A 4 2.21 5.20 -12.64
N ALA A 5 1.33 6.14 -13.03
CA ALA A 5 1.43 7.55 -12.61
C ALA A 5 1.49 7.65 -11.08
N PHE A 6 0.62 6.91 -10.38
CA PHE A 6 0.64 6.88 -8.92
C PHE A 6 1.98 6.37 -8.36
N HIS A 7 2.54 5.28 -8.89
CA HIS A 7 3.83 4.75 -8.45
C HIS A 7 5.02 5.65 -8.78
N LEU A 8 4.85 6.60 -9.69
CA LEU A 8 5.80 7.66 -10.02
C LEU A 8 5.54 8.97 -9.26
N ASP A 9 4.61 8.96 -8.29
CA ASP A 9 4.22 10.12 -7.48
C ASP A 9 3.41 11.21 -8.24
N ASP A 10 2.94 10.91 -9.45
CA ASP A 10 2.03 11.78 -10.21
C ASP A 10 0.56 11.49 -9.81
N HIS A 11 0.14 12.05 -8.68
CA HIS A 11 -1.23 11.90 -8.18
C HIS A 11 -2.28 12.55 -9.10
N THR A 12 -1.93 13.62 -9.81
CA THR A 12 -2.86 14.30 -10.72
C THR A 12 -3.12 13.47 -11.96
N GLY A 13 -2.07 12.96 -12.63
CA GLY A 13 -2.20 12.04 -13.75
C GLY A 13 -2.84 10.72 -13.32
N ALA A 14 -2.53 10.22 -12.12
CA ALA A 14 -3.20 9.05 -11.56
C ALA A 14 -4.72 9.25 -11.49
N ARG A 15 -5.20 10.36 -10.91
CA ARG A 15 -6.64 10.67 -10.84
C ARG A 15 -7.27 10.75 -12.24
N ALA A 16 -6.66 11.50 -13.16
CA ALA A 16 -7.21 11.69 -14.51
C ALA A 16 -7.38 10.35 -15.25
N HIS A 17 -6.36 9.50 -15.21
CA HIS A 17 -6.40 8.20 -15.87
C HIS A 17 -7.34 7.21 -15.18
N LEU A 18 -7.41 7.21 -13.84
CA LEU A 18 -8.29 6.30 -13.11
C LEU A 18 -9.76 6.70 -13.23
N ALA A 19 -10.08 8.00 -13.17
CA ALA A 19 -11.44 8.49 -13.44
C ALA A 19 -11.89 8.12 -14.85
N THR A 20 -10.99 8.25 -15.83
CA THR A 20 -11.23 7.81 -17.20
C THR A 20 -11.47 6.31 -17.27
N ALA A 21 -10.67 5.49 -16.59
CA ALA A 21 -10.84 4.04 -16.54
C ALA A 21 -12.18 3.63 -15.92
N THR A 22 -12.62 4.30 -14.85
CA THR A 22 -13.96 4.12 -14.27
C THR A 22 -15.05 4.46 -15.29
N ALA A 23 -14.94 5.60 -15.98
CA ALA A 23 -15.93 6.02 -16.97
C ALA A 23 -16.01 5.08 -18.19
N TYR A 24 -14.88 4.50 -18.62
CA TYR A 24 -14.89 3.45 -19.64
C TYR A 24 -15.55 2.18 -19.11
N GLY A 25 -15.11 1.67 -17.95
CA GLY A 25 -15.66 0.45 -17.36
C GLY A 25 -17.17 0.52 -17.16
N THR A 26 -17.70 1.65 -16.66
CA THR A 26 -19.14 1.84 -16.49
C THR A 26 -19.89 1.87 -17.82
N ARG A 27 -19.35 2.49 -18.87
CA ARG A 27 -20.01 2.56 -20.20
C ARG A 27 -19.99 1.24 -20.95
N THR A 28 -19.05 0.35 -20.63
CA THR A 28 -18.91 -0.96 -21.27
C THR A 28 -19.38 -2.11 -20.37
N ASP A 29 -20.04 -1.80 -19.24
CA ASP A 29 -20.45 -2.77 -18.21
C ASP A 29 -19.32 -3.69 -17.72
N ASP A 30 -18.07 -3.23 -17.79
CA ASP A 30 -16.91 -3.94 -17.23
C ASP A 30 -16.81 -3.63 -15.73
N THR A 31 -17.51 -4.45 -14.94
CA THR A 31 -17.60 -4.33 -13.49
C THR A 31 -16.26 -4.51 -12.79
N ARG A 32 -15.39 -5.40 -13.30
CA ARG A 32 -14.04 -5.63 -12.76
C ARG A 32 -13.15 -4.40 -12.97
N LEU A 33 -13.14 -3.83 -14.17
CA LEU A 33 -12.39 -2.60 -14.45
C LEU A 33 -12.91 -1.44 -13.59
N THR A 34 -14.24 -1.29 -13.52
CA THR A 34 -14.89 -0.25 -12.71
C THR A 34 -14.48 -0.34 -11.25
N ALA A 35 -14.61 -1.52 -10.65
CA ALA A 35 -14.28 -1.77 -9.26
C ALA A 35 -12.79 -1.53 -8.97
N TRP A 36 -11.90 -2.06 -9.82
CA TRP A 36 -10.46 -1.87 -9.64
C TRP A 36 -10.06 -0.40 -9.77
N ALA A 37 -10.61 0.33 -10.74
CA ALA A 37 -10.31 1.74 -10.94
C ALA A 37 -10.82 2.62 -9.78
N LEU A 38 -11.95 2.25 -9.16
CA LEU A 38 -12.44 2.87 -7.93
C LEU A 38 -11.53 2.55 -6.73
N GLY A 39 -11.10 1.30 -6.57
CA GLY A 39 -10.13 0.91 -5.54
C GLY A 39 -8.79 1.67 -5.68
N ALA A 40 -8.31 1.83 -6.91
CA ALA A 40 -7.11 2.64 -7.17
C ALA A 40 -7.33 4.14 -6.85
N GLN A 41 -8.53 4.68 -7.08
CA GLN A 41 -8.85 6.06 -6.67
C GLN A 41 -8.87 6.22 -5.15
N SER A 42 -9.31 5.20 -4.40
CA SER A 42 -9.21 5.24 -2.93
C SER A 42 -7.76 5.31 -2.48
N MET A 43 -6.85 4.55 -3.11
CA MET A 43 -5.42 4.60 -2.83
C MET A 43 -4.84 6.00 -3.07
N VAL A 44 -5.19 6.66 -4.18
CA VAL A 44 -4.74 8.04 -4.44
C VAL A 44 -5.30 9.01 -3.39
N ALA A 45 -6.57 8.89 -3.03
CA ALA A 45 -7.17 9.73 -2.00
C ALA A 45 -6.52 9.53 -0.61
N ARG A 46 -6.16 8.29 -0.24
CA ARG A 46 -5.41 7.99 0.99
C ARG A 46 -4.02 8.62 0.98
N ALA A 47 -3.30 8.56 -0.13
CA ALA A 47 -1.97 9.18 -0.25
C ALA A 47 -2.01 10.70 -0.01
N GLU A 48 -3.16 11.34 -0.23
CA GLU A 48 -3.40 12.77 0.03
C GLU A 48 -4.10 13.02 1.37
N ASN A 49 -4.18 12.02 2.25
CA ASN A 49 -4.88 12.06 3.55
C ASN A 49 -6.37 12.43 3.46
N ARG A 50 -7.03 12.17 2.33
CA ARG A 50 -8.47 12.41 2.12
C ARG A 50 -9.26 11.14 2.39
N TYR A 51 -9.25 10.68 3.64
CA TYR A 51 -9.73 9.34 4.00
C TYR A 51 -11.24 9.14 3.83
N GLU A 52 -12.07 10.16 4.02
CA GLU A 52 -13.51 10.08 3.76
C GLU A 52 -13.79 9.87 2.25
N ASN A 53 -13.07 10.60 1.40
CA ASN A 53 -13.15 10.41 -0.05
C ASN A 53 -12.63 9.02 -0.46
N ALA A 54 -11.55 8.56 0.19
CA ALA A 54 -11.02 7.23 -0.05
C ALA A 54 -12.04 6.15 0.28
N LEU A 55 -12.72 6.27 1.42
CA LEU A 55 -13.76 5.34 1.82
C LEU A 55 -14.93 5.34 0.83
N ALA A 56 -15.40 6.52 0.39
CA ALA A 56 -16.47 6.60 -0.61
C ALA A 56 -16.10 5.91 -1.94
N TYR A 57 -14.84 6.02 -2.39
CA TYR A 57 -14.35 5.26 -3.54
C TYR A 57 -14.29 3.75 -3.25
N ALA A 58 -13.84 3.37 -2.06
CA ALA A 58 -13.72 1.96 -1.67
C ALA A 58 -15.08 1.26 -1.57
N GLU A 59 -16.10 1.91 -0.99
CA GLU A 59 -17.46 1.37 -0.91
C GLU A 59 -18.05 1.14 -2.29
N ARG A 60 -17.85 2.09 -3.21
CA ARG A 60 -18.23 1.93 -4.62
C ARG A 60 -17.44 0.79 -5.30
N ALA A 61 -16.14 0.67 -5.01
CA ALA A 61 -15.32 -0.42 -5.53
C ALA A 61 -15.86 -1.78 -5.08
N VAL A 62 -16.17 -1.92 -3.79
CA VAL A 62 -16.80 -3.11 -3.22
C VAL A 62 -18.15 -3.38 -3.90
N ALA A 63 -19.01 -2.38 -4.07
CA ALA A 63 -20.31 -2.54 -4.70
C ALA A 63 -20.23 -3.09 -6.14
N HIS A 64 -19.23 -2.67 -6.92
CA HIS A 64 -19.05 -3.12 -8.30
C HIS A 64 -18.22 -4.40 -8.44
N ALA A 65 -17.38 -4.74 -7.46
CA ALA A 65 -16.46 -5.87 -7.60
C ALA A 65 -17.21 -7.21 -7.74
N PRO A 66 -16.87 -8.02 -8.76
CA PRO A 66 -17.29 -9.42 -8.82
C PRO A 66 -16.80 -10.21 -7.60
N ALA A 67 -17.57 -11.23 -7.19
CA ALA A 67 -17.20 -12.15 -6.11
C ALA A 67 -15.85 -12.83 -6.35
N GLY A 68 -15.24 -13.33 -5.27
CA GLY A 68 -13.91 -13.93 -5.27
C GLY A 68 -12.81 -12.88 -5.18
N LEU A 69 -11.69 -13.13 -5.86
CA LEU A 69 -10.48 -12.33 -5.74
C LEU A 69 -10.67 -10.81 -5.96
N PRO A 70 -11.46 -10.32 -6.94
CA PRO A 70 -11.69 -8.88 -7.10
C PRO A 70 -12.42 -8.25 -5.91
N LYS A 71 -13.38 -8.96 -5.30
CA LYS A 71 -14.09 -8.49 -4.10
C LYS A 71 -13.18 -8.50 -2.88
N ALA A 72 -12.38 -9.56 -2.71
CA ALA A 72 -11.36 -9.64 -1.67
C ALA A 72 -10.39 -8.45 -1.75
N GLN A 73 -9.90 -8.14 -2.95
CA GLN A 73 -9.05 -6.99 -3.20
C GLN A 73 -9.76 -5.67 -2.84
N ALA A 74 -11.00 -5.47 -3.27
CA ALA A 74 -11.76 -4.26 -2.95
C ALA A 74 -11.93 -4.07 -1.43
N HIS A 75 -12.19 -5.15 -0.69
CA HIS A 75 -12.26 -5.11 0.76
C HIS A 75 -10.90 -4.84 1.42
N ALA A 76 -9.86 -5.61 1.10
CA ALA A 76 -8.57 -5.54 1.79
C ALA A 76 -7.74 -4.30 1.38
N TRP A 77 -7.58 -4.07 0.07
CA TRP A 77 -6.71 -3.00 -0.43
C TRP A 77 -7.35 -1.62 -0.30
N ALA A 78 -8.66 -1.51 -0.56
CA ALA A 78 -9.35 -0.22 -0.60
C ALA A 78 -10.12 0.07 0.69
N GLN A 79 -11.06 -0.78 1.09
CA GLN A 79 -12.00 -0.46 2.18
C GLN A 79 -11.33 -0.52 3.56
N LEU A 80 -10.71 -1.64 3.89
CA LEU A 80 -10.00 -1.90 5.15
C LEU A 80 -9.00 -0.78 5.47
N THR A 81 -8.15 -0.44 4.51
CA THR A 81 -7.11 0.58 4.70
C THR A 81 -7.66 2.00 4.81
N SER A 82 -8.80 2.30 4.16
CA SER A 82 -9.48 3.60 4.31
C SER A 82 -10.15 3.72 5.67
N LEU A 83 -10.81 2.64 6.14
CA LEU A 83 -11.44 2.58 7.47
C LEU A 83 -10.41 2.67 8.59
N ALA A 84 -9.28 1.96 8.46
CA ALA A 84 -8.19 2.04 9.41
C ALA A 84 -7.58 3.45 9.49
N GLY A 85 -7.43 4.13 8.35
CA GLY A 85 -6.98 5.53 8.32
C GLY A 85 -7.96 6.52 8.99
N LEU A 86 -9.25 6.18 9.08
CA LEU A 86 -10.26 6.94 9.83
C LEU A 86 -10.37 6.52 11.31
N GLY A 87 -9.58 5.53 11.77
CA GLY A 87 -9.70 4.99 13.12
C GLY A 87 -10.98 4.17 13.37
N ARG A 88 -11.67 3.73 12.32
CA ARG A 88 -12.93 2.97 12.41
C ARG A 88 -12.67 1.48 12.59
N GLU A 89 -12.07 1.10 13.72
CA GLU A 89 -11.53 -0.25 14.00
C GLU A 89 -12.54 -1.37 13.76
N GLN A 90 -13.74 -1.28 14.33
CA GLN A 90 -14.77 -2.33 14.20
C GLN A 90 -15.17 -2.59 12.74
N GLU A 91 -15.22 -1.53 11.94
CA GLU A 91 -15.58 -1.62 10.52
C GLU A 91 -14.39 -2.13 9.69
N ALA A 92 -13.17 -1.75 10.07
CA ALA A 92 -11.95 -2.28 9.49
C ALA A 92 -11.86 -3.80 9.71
N ASP A 93 -12.13 -4.30 10.91
CA ASP A 93 -12.19 -5.74 11.19
C ASP A 93 -13.30 -6.45 10.38
N THR A 94 -14.44 -5.79 10.20
CA THR A 94 -15.53 -6.31 9.35
C THR A 94 -15.11 -6.43 7.88
N ALA A 95 -14.41 -5.41 7.35
CA ALA A 95 -13.88 -5.42 5.99
C ALA A 95 -12.77 -6.47 5.82
N LEU A 96 -11.90 -6.65 6.81
CA LEU A 96 -10.89 -7.71 6.81
C LEU A 96 -11.53 -9.10 6.78
N ALA A 97 -12.54 -9.34 7.61
CA ALA A 97 -13.27 -10.61 7.62
C ALA A 97 -14.02 -10.85 6.30
N ALA A 98 -14.55 -9.81 5.67
CA ALA A 98 -15.16 -9.90 4.34
C ALA A 98 -14.14 -10.27 3.27
N ALA A 99 -12.96 -9.64 3.27
CA ALA A 99 -11.88 -10.00 2.35
C ALA A 99 -11.44 -11.46 2.50
N ALA A 100 -11.30 -11.95 3.73
CA ALA A 100 -10.94 -13.33 4.00
C ALA A 100 -11.94 -14.34 3.41
N ARG A 101 -13.25 -14.11 3.61
CA ARG A 101 -14.31 -14.97 3.05
C ARG A 101 -14.30 -15.01 1.53
N GLU A 102 -14.04 -13.87 0.89
CA GLU A 102 -13.94 -13.80 -0.57
C GLU A 102 -12.70 -14.54 -1.10
N LEU A 103 -11.59 -14.54 -0.35
CA LEU A 103 -10.40 -15.35 -0.68
C LEU A 103 -10.63 -16.86 -0.49
N GLU A 104 -11.27 -17.26 0.61
CA GLU A 104 -11.56 -18.66 0.91
C GLU A 104 -12.46 -19.33 -0.15
N THR A 105 -13.30 -18.53 -0.80
CA THR A 105 -14.23 -19.00 -1.83
C THR A 105 -13.68 -18.86 -3.26
N ASP A 106 -12.51 -18.24 -3.44
CA ASP A 106 -11.84 -18.13 -4.74
C ASP A 106 -10.92 -19.34 -4.99
N PRO A 107 -11.20 -20.19 -6.00
CA PRO A 107 -10.45 -21.42 -6.22
C PRO A 107 -9.01 -21.20 -6.72
N VAL A 108 -8.68 -20.00 -7.20
CA VAL A 108 -7.34 -19.66 -7.72
C VAL A 108 -6.54 -18.88 -6.68
N GLY A 109 -7.20 -18.01 -5.90
CA GLY A 109 -6.61 -17.24 -4.80
C GLY A 109 -5.56 -16.21 -5.22
N PHE A 110 -5.33 -16.04 -6.52
CA PHE A 110 -4.30 -15.17 -7.08
C PHE A 110 -4.62 -14.72 -8.51
N ALA A 111 -4.22 -13.50 -8.84
CA ALA A 111 -4.10 -13.04 -10.22
C ALA A 111 -2.78 -12.27 -10.40
N PRO A 112 -2.00 -12.54 -11.46
CA PRO A 112 -0.87 -11.69 -11.81
C PRO A 112 -1.30 -10.43 -12.58
N GLY A 113 -0.39 -9.47 -12.71
CA GLY A 113 -0.52 -8.35 -13.64
C GLY A 113 -1.26 -7.14 -13.08
N ARG A 114 -1.92 -6.36 -13.96
CA ARG A 114 -2.45 -5.02 -13.64
C ARG A 114 -3.50 -4.99 -12.53
N PHE A 115 -4.23 -6.10 -12.38
CA PHE A 115 -5.24 -6.31 -11.35
C PHE A 115 -4.73 -7.28 -10.29
N GLY A 116 -3.41 -7.33 -10.11
CA GLY A 116 -2.78 -8.32 -9.27
C GLY A 116 -3.27 -8.23 -7.84
N PHE A 117 -3.51 -9.40 -7.25
CA PHE A 117 -3.81 -9.57 -5.84
C PHE A 117 -3.46 -10.99 -5.45
N ASP A 118 -2.72 -11.16 -4.36
CA ASP A 118 -2.36 -12.43 -3.75
C ASP A 118 -2.47 -12.37 -2.22
N ALA A 119 -2.19 -13.51 -1.58
CA ALA A 119 -2.11 -13.63 -0.13
C ALA A 119 -1.04 -12.72 0.50
N ALA A 120 0.05 -12.41 -0.23
CA ALA A 120 1.11 -11.54 0.27
C ALA A 120 0.66 -10.07 0.32
N GLU A 121 -0.07 -9.60 -0.69
CA GLU A 121 -0.70 -8.28 -0.73
C GLU A 121 -1.85 -8.18 0.27
N TYR A 122 -2.65 -9.24 0.45
CA TYR A 122 -3.66 -9.31 1.51
C TYR A 122 -3.05 -9.10 2.90
N THR A 123 -2.00 -9.86 3.23
CA THR A 123 -1.31 -9.75 4.53
C THR A 123 -0.54 -8.44 4.70
N LEU A 124 -0.03 -7.85 3.61
CA LEU A 124 0.51 -6.50 3.62
C LEU A 124 -0.54 -5.47 4.05
N HIS A 125 -1.73 -5.48 3.46
CA HIS A 125 -2.79 -4.53 3.81
C HIS A 125 -3.33 -4.74 5.23
N GLN A 126 -3.35 -5.98 5.72
CA GLN A 126 -3.60 -6.26 7.13
C GLN A 126 -2.55 -5.59 8.03
N ALA A 127 -1.28 -5.66 7.67
CA ALA A 127 -0.21 -5.01 8.44
C ALA A 127 -0.35 -3.48 8.44
N GLU A 128 -0.61 -2.89 7.27
CA GLU A 128 -0.76 -1.43 7.13
C GLU A 128 -1.93 -0.88 7.94
N SER A 129 -3.08 -1.56 7.90
CA SER A 129 -4.23 -1.17 8.70
C SER A 129 -3.96 -1.32 10.19
N ALA A 130 -3.28 -2.39 10.60
CA ALA A 130 -2.88 -2.57 12.00
C ALA A 130 -1.91 -1.47 12.47
N ILE A 131 -1.01 -0.98 11.61
CA ILE A 131 -0.15 0.18 11.91
C ILE A 131 -0.99 1.44 12.10
N ALA A 132 -1.93 1.71 11.18
CA ALA A 132 -2.80 2.89 11.24
C ALA A 132 -3.65 2.93 12.53
N LEU A 133 -4.07 1.76 13.02
CA LEU A 133 -4.83 1.59 14.26
C LEU A 133 -3.95 1.48 15.53
N GLY A 134 -2.62 1.53 15.40
CA GLY A 134 -1.70 1.43 16.54
C GLY A 134 -1.47 0.01 17.09
N HIS A 135 -1.95 -1.03 16.41
CA HIS A 135 -1.76 -2.43 16.82
C HIS A 135 -0.44 -3.01 16.31
N HIS A 136 0.67 -2.50 16.83
CA HIS A 136 2.03 -2.83 16.36
C HIS A 136 2.36 -4.34 16.38
N ASN A 137 1.84 -5.12 17.33
CA ASN A 137 2.05 -6.57 17.36
C ASN A 137 1.30 -7.29 16.23
N ARG A 138 0.01 -6.95 15.99
CA ARG A 138 -0.76 -7.47 14.85
C ARG A 138 -0.09 -7.09 13.53
N ALA A 139 0.40 -5.86 13.43
CA ALA A 139 1.11 -5.37 12.27
C ALA A 139 2.40 -6.16 11.98
N ARG A 140 3.20 -6.44 13.02
CA ARG A 140 4.45 -7.20 12.90
C ARG A 140 4.22 -8.58 12.32
N SER A 141 3.31 -9.36 12.93
CA SER A 141 3.01 -10.72 12.48
C SER A 141 2.47 -10.78 11.04
N ALA A 142 1.61 -9.82 10.68
CA ALA A 142 1.09 -9.72 9.32
C ALA A 142 2.21 -9.35 8.31
N ALA A 143 3.09 -8.41 8.65
CA ALA A 143 4.20 -8.01 7.79
C ALA A 143 5.22 -9.13 7.62
N GLU A 144 5.56 -9.88 8.66
CA GLU A 144 6.41 -11.07 8.59
C GLU A 144 5.84 -12.13 7.64
N THR A 145 4.53 -12.37 7.70
CA THR A 145 3.82 -13.31 6.83
C THR A 145 3.87 -12.86 5.36
N SER A 146 3.67 -11.56 5.12
CA SER A 146 3.77 -10.96 3.78
C SER A 146 5.21 -11.10 3.23
N ILE A 147 6.23 -10.78 4.03
CA ILE A 147 7.64 -10.92 3.63
C ILE A 147 7.96 -12.36 3.24
N ALA A 148 7.55 -13.34 4.05
CA ALA A 148 7.80 -14.76 3.80
C ALA A 148 7.21 -15.26 2.47
N SER A 149 6.20 -14.56 1.94
CA SER A 149 5.51 -14.87 0.69
C SER A 149 6.00 -14.06 -0.51
N THR A 150 7.03 -13.21 -0.33
CA THR A 150 7.56 -12.33 -1.39
C THR A 150 9.00 -12.67 -1.74
N ALA A 151 9.36 -12.53 -3.02
CA ALA A 151 10.74 -12.62 -3.45
C ALA A 151 11.53 -11.37 -3.04
N VAL A 152 12.72 -11.55 -2.47
CA VAL A 152 13.61 -10.47 -2.01
C VAL A 152 13.90 -9.48 -3.14
N ALA A 153 14.07 -8.20 -2.79
CA ALA A 153 14.33 -7.09 -3.71
C ALA A 153 13.23 -6.81 -4.76
N THR A 154 12.05 -7.43 -4.62
CA THR A 154 10.86 -7.04 -5.39
C THR A 154 10.13 -5.87 -4.72
N PRO A 155 9.27 -5.14 -5.46
CA PRO A 155 8.45 -4.09 -4.87
C PRO A 155 7.53 -4.56 -3.74
N GLY A 156 6.99 -5.78 -3.82
CA GLY A 156 6.17 -6.38 -2.77
C GLY A 156 6.98 -6.63 -1.49
N TRP A 157 8.18 -7.22 -1.64
CA TRP A 157 9.11 -7.41 -0.52
C TRP A 157 9.50 -6.08 0.13
N ALA A 158 9.83 -5.06 -0.66
CA ALA A 158 10.19 -3.75 -0.13
C ALA A 158 9.04 -3.12 0.66
N ALA A 159 7.80 -3.22 0.18
CA ALA A 159 6.62 -2.72 0.89
C ALA A 159 6.42 -3.45 2.22
N ALA A 160 6.48 -4.78 2.23
CA ALA A 160 6.30 -5.60 3.43
C ALA A 160 7.44 -5.41 4.46
N ALA A 161 8.69 -5.35 3.99
CA ALA A 161 9.85 -5.08 4.84
C ALA A 161 9.79 -3.70 5.51
N LEU A 162 9.36 -2.66 4.78
CA LEU A 162 9.18 -1.33 5.35
C LEU A 162 7.96 -1.24 6.27
N GLY A 163 6.89 -1.99 6.00
CA GLY A 163 5.77 -2.15 6.93
C GLY A 163 6.20 -2.80 8.24
N LEU A 164 7.03 -3.85 8.17
CA LEU A 164 7.62 -4.47 9.36
C LEU A 164 8.50 -3.48 10.14
N ALA A 165 9.35 -2.71 9.46
CA ALA A 165 10.18 -1.69 10.10
C ALA A 165 9.33 -0.65 10.86
N GLN A 166 8.22 -0.18 10.27
CA GLN A 166 7.28 0.73 10.94
C GLN A 166 6.59 0.08 12.15
N ALA A 167 6.22 -1.20 12.07
CA ALA A 167 5.63 -1.93 13.18
C ALA A 167 6.63 -2.18 14.33
N GLU A 168 7.92 -2.31 14.02
CA GLU A 168 9.00 -2.51 15.00
C GLU A 168 9.46 -1.21 15.66
N ALA A 169 9.44 -0.09 14.94
CA ALA A 169 10.02 1.20 15.36
C ALA A 169 9.71 1.63 16.81
N PRO A 170 8.49 1.49 17.35
CA PRO A 170 8.19 1.89 18.72
C PRO A 170 8.92 1.09 19.81
N THR A 171 9.34 -0.15 19.50
CA THR A 171 9.92 -1.08 20.48
C THR A 171 11.32 -1.56 20.13
N ARG A 172 11.70 -1.46 18.86
CA ARG A 172 12.97 -1.93 18.30
C ARG A 172 13.48 -0.94 17.24
N PRO A 173 13.82 0.31 17.62
CA PRO A 173 14.19 1.36 16.67
C PRO A 173 15.45 1.03 15.86
N ALA A 174 16.43 0.32 16.45
CA ALA A 174 17.63 -0.12 15.73
C ALA A 174 17.30 -1.17 14.65
N ASP A 175 16.46 -2.16 14.96
CA ASP A 175 16.05 -3.18 13.99
C ASP A 175 15.24 -2.56 12.85
N ALA A 176 14.34 -1.63 13.19
CA ALA A 176 13.55 -0.87 12.22
C ALA A 176 14.46 -0.08 11.25
N ALA A 177 15.46 0.63 11.78
CA ALA A 177 16.42 1.37 10.96
C ALA A 177 17.23 0.42 10.06
N GLN A 178 17.77 -0.66 10.63
CA GLN A 178 18.57 -1.64 9.89
C GLN A 178 17.77 -2.30 8.75
N ARG A 179 16.49 -2.60 8.98
CA ARG A 179 15.61 -3.19 7.97
C ARG A 179 15.35 -2.23 6.81
N ALA A 180 15.13 -0.95 7.09
CA ALA A 180 14.98 0.07 6.06
C ALA A 180 16.28 0.28 5.25
N LEU A 181 17.43 0.24 5.92
CA LEU A 181 18.74 0.29 5.25
C LEU A 181 18.97 -0.92 4.34
N ASP A 182 18.55 -2.13 4.73
CA ASP A 182 18.63 -3.32 3.87
C ASP A 182 17.75 -3.18 2.62
N VAL A 183 16.56 -2.59 2.74
CA VAL A 183 15.71 -2.25 1.58
C VAL A 183 16.43 -1.29 0.63
N LEU A 184 17.01 -0.20 1.16
CA LEU A 184 17.75 0.78 0.37
C LEU A 184 19.02 0.20 -0.28
N ALA A 185 19.63 -0.82 0.33
CA ALA A 185 20.79 -1.50 -0.24
C ALA A 185 20.43 -2.47 -1.37
N ARG A 186 19.26 -3.12 -1.28
CA ARG A 186 18.83 -4.15 -2.25
C ARG A 186 17.98 -3.63 -3.39
N VAL A 187 17.29 -2.51 -3.20
CA VAL A 187 16.39 -1.92 -4.19
C VAL A 187 16.95 -0.57 -4.63
N PRO A 188 17.39 -0.45 -5.90
CA PRO A 188 17.88 0.82 -6.43
C PRO A 188 16.86 1.95 -6.27
N ALA A 189 17.32 3.16 -5.99
CA ALA A 189 16.45 4.33 -5.77
C ALA A 189 15.46 4.58 -6.93
N ALA A 190 15.91 4.40 -8.19
CA ALA A 190 15.06 4.53 -9.38
C ALA A 190 13.94 3.48 -9.45
N ARG A 191 14.08 2.35 -8.75
CA ARG A 191 13.08 1.27 -8.70
C ARG A 191 12.18 1.34 -7.45
N LEU A 192 12.44 2.24 -6.51
CA LEU A 192 11.59 2.47 -5.35
C LEU A 192 10.33 3.22 -5.75
N ARG A 193 9.18 2.52 -5.73
CA ARG A 193 7.86 3.12 -5.95
C ARG A 193 7.58 4.23 -4.92
N SER A 194 6.73 5.19 -5.28
CA SER A 194 6.24 6.26 -4.40
C SER A 194 5.75 5.73 -3.05
N THR A 195 5.05 4.60 -3.02
CA THR A 195 4.55 4.00 -1.77
C THR A 195 5.67 3.50 -0.86
N SER A 196 6.77 2.96 -1.39
CA SER A 196 7.93 2.58 -0.58
C SER A 196 8.64 3.82 -0.04
N ARG A 197 8.75 4.87 -0.84
CA ARG A 197 9.30 6.17 -0.42
C ARG A 197 8.47 6.82 0.69
N ALA A 198 7.13 6.78 0.58
CA ALA A 198 6.24 7.26 1.61
C ALA A 198 6.41 6.46 2.93
N ARG A 199 6.57 5.13 2.85
CA ARG A 199 6.85 4.30 4.03
C ARG A 199 8.21 4.64 4.67
N LEU A 200 9.24 4.88 3.86
CA LEU A 200 10.55 5.36 4.32
C LEU A 200 10.46 6.72 5.01
N ALA A 201 9.79 7.71 4.39
CA ALA A 201 9.61 9.03 4.98
C ALA A 201 8.83 8.98 6.29
N ARG A 202 7.78 8.15 6.37
CA ARG A 202 7.02 7.96 7.61
C ARG A 202 7.86 7.27 8.68
N LEU A 203 8.70 6.30 8.33
CA LEU A 203 9.61 5.66 9.28
C LEU A 203 10.66 6.64 9.80
N ASP A 204 11.26 7.46 8.93
CA ASP A 204 12.20 8.51 9.30
C ASP A 204 11.58 9.49 10.32
N GLN A 205 10.32 9.90 10.08
CA GLN A 205 9.57 10.71 11.02
C GLN A 205 9.33 10.02 12.37
N ILE A 206 8.99 8.71 12.39
CA ILE A 206 8.77 7.95 13.63
C ILE A 206 10.07 7.83 14.44
N LEU A 207 11.21 7.68 13.77
CA LEU A 207 12.52 7.53 14.40
C LEU A 207 13.21 8.87 14.69
N ALA A 208 12.62 10.00 14.29
CA ALA A 208 13.19 11.32 14.49
C ALA A 208 13.45 11.58 15.99
N GLY A 209 14.70 11.88 16.33
CA GLY A 209 15.12 12.14 17.71
C GLY A 209 15.28 10.89 18.59
N VAL A 210 15.10 9.68 18.05
CA VAL A 210 15.34 8.42 18.78
C VAL A 210 16.83 8.05 18.69
N PRO A 211 17.56 7.99 19.81
CA PRO A 211 18.98 7.62 19.79
C PRO A 211 19.13 6.11 19.66
N ALA A 212 19.20 5.62 18.42
CA ALA A 212 19.42 4.21 18.10
C ALA A 212 20.39 4.04 16.91
N THR A 213 21.11 2.92 16.90
CA THR A 213 22.04 2.57 15.82
C THR A 213 21.33 2.58 14.46
N GLY A 214 21.97 3.16 13.45
CA GLY A 214 21.46 3.21 12.08
C GLY A 214 20.43 4.30 11.79
N VAL A 215 19.84 4.94 12.81
CA VAL A 215 18.82 6.01 12.60
C VAL A 215 19.41 7.20 11.83
N GLY A 216 20.63 7.63 12.17
CA GLY A 216 21.31 8.73 11.46
C GLY A 216 21.64 8.41 9.99
N ASP A 217 22.12 7.19 9.69
CA ASP A 217 22.38 6.77 8.30
C ASP A 217 21.07 6.67 7.52
N LEU A 218 20.02 6.11 8.12
CA LEU A 218 18.70 6.06 7.50
C LEU A 218 18.20 7.47 7.15
N HIS A 219 18.29 8.41 8.09
CA HIS A 219 17.87 9.79 7.87
C HIS A 219 18.60 10.42 6.67
N GLU A 220 19.92 10.30 6.64
CA GLU A 220 20.71 10.85 5.53
C GLU A 220 20.37 10.20 4.20
N ARG A 221 20.19 8.88 4.15
CA ARG A 221 19.82 8.18 2.90
C ARG A 221 18.43 8.57 2.41
N VAL A 222 17.46 8.71 3.32
CA VAL A 222 16.11 9.16 2.95
C VAL A 222 16.14 10.59 2.44
N ARG A 223 16.93 11.48 3.08
CA ARG A 223 17.07 12.89 2.69
C ARG A 223 17.62 13.09 1.28
N VAL A 224 18.53 12.22 0.83
CA VAL A 224 19.16 12.32 -0.50
C VAL A 224 18.40 11.57 -1.61
N LEU A 225 17.25 10.96 -1.31
CA LEU A 225 16.42 10.32 -2.34
C LEU A 225 15.85 11.36 -3.32
N VAL A 226 16.34 11.33 -4.56
CA VAL A 226 15.86 12.20 -5.64
C VAL A 226 14.39 11.90 -5.95
N PRO A 227 13.56 12.92 -6.29
CA PRO A 227 12.19 12.72 -6.77
C PRO A 227 12.09 11.73 -7.94
N LEU A 228 10.96 11.02 -8.02
CA LEU A 228 10.71 10.04 -9.09
C LEU A 228 10.47 10.70 -10.45
N ILE A 229 9.86 11.88 -10.43
CA ILE A 229 9.68 12.76 -11.58
C ILE A 229 10.33 14.09 -11.22
N ASP A 230 11.19 14.59 -12.10
CA ASP A 230 11.80 15.90 -11.90
C ASP A 230 10.81 17.04 -12.18
N ASN A 231 11.22 18.29 -11.93
CA ASN A 231 10.37 19.47 -12.16
C ASN A 231 9.99 19.67 -13.64
N HIS A 232 10.55 18.89 -14.57
CA HIS A 232 10.28 18.91 -16.01
C HIS A 232 9.39 17.75 -16.47
N GLY A 233 8.92 16.89 -15.55
CA GLY A 233 8.08 15.75 -15.91
C GLY A 233 8.87 14.52 -16.39
N ILE A 234 10.19 14.50 -16.24
CA ILE A 234 11.05 13.39 -16.66
C ILE A 234 11.23 12.43 -15.49
N ALA A 235 10.99 11.14 -15.76
CA ALA A 235 11.21 10.09 -14.77
C ALA A 235 12.72 9.89 -14.53
N SER A 236 13.13 9.92 -13.26
CA SER A 236 14.51 9.65 -12.85
C SER A 236 14.88 8.19 -13.19
N THR A 237 15.87 8.00 -14.08
CA THR A 237 16.38 6.68 -14.50
C THR A 237 17.38 6.09 -13.50
#